data_AF-A0A914XAE5-F1
#
_entry.id   AF-A0A914XAE5-F1
#
_cell.length_a   1.000
_cell.length_b   1.000
_cell.length_c   1.000
_cell.angle_alpha   90.00
_cell.angle_beta   90.00
_cell.angle_gamma   90.00
#
_symmetry.space_group_name_H-M   'P 1'
#
loop_
_entity.id
_entity.type
_entity.pdbx_description
1 polymer ?
#
loop_
_entity_poly.entity_id
_entity_poly.type
_entity_poly.pdbx_seq_one_letter_code
_entity_poly.pdbx_strand_id
1 'polypeptide(L)'
;GVLTWMETEMTEFFLSMPDGVYVQHLECGMERLILHGVAQYLSLDSKSVTGPDAKRATHVENRKPFFIPPRQTLVDYLMERRGERDQH
;
A
#
# COMPACT_ATOMS: atom_id res chain seq x y z
N GLY A 1 3.60 0.21 13.40
CA GLY A 1 2.82 1.46 13.25
C GLY A 1 1.83 1.31 12.12
N VAL A 2 1.07 2.36 11.76
CA VAL A 2 0.04 2.29 10.69
C VAL A 2 0.60 1.75 9.38
N LEU A 3 1.78 2.23 8.96
CA LEU A 3 2.46 1.77 7.74
C LEU A 3 2.76 0.27 7.77
N THR A 4 3.42 -0.23 8.82
CA THR A 4 3.78 -1.64 8.95
C THR A 4 2.55 -2.55 8.95
N TRP A 5 1.48 -2.12 9.64
CA TRP A 5 0.24 -2.88 9.67
C TRP A 5 -0.42 -2.94 8.28
N MET A 6 -0.53 -1.81 7.57
CA MET A 6 -1.06 -1.79 6.20
C MET A 6 -0.25 -2.65 5.24
N GLU A 7 1.08 -2.63 5.34
CA GLU A 7 1.97 -3.46 4.53
C GLU A 7 1.72 -4.95 4.77
N THR A 8 1.64 -5.38 6.04
CA THR A 8 1.36 -6.77 6.39
C THR A 8 -0.01 -7.22 5.88
N GLU A 9 -1.07 -6.47 6.19
CA GLU A 9 -2.44 -6.82 5.79
C GLU A 9 -2.59 -6.94 4.27
N MET A 10 -2.04 -5.99 3.52
CA MET A 10 -2.10 -6.03 2.05
C MET A 10 -1.28 -7.18 1.50
N THR A 11 -0.11 -7.45 2.05
CA THR A 11 0.74 -8.57 1.63
C THR A 11 0.02 -9.90 1.85
N GLU A 12 -0.55 -10.12 3.03
CA GLU A 12 -1.29 -11.33 3.35
C GLU A 12 -2.53 -11.49 2.47
N PHE A 13 -3.28 -10.40 2.25
CA PHE A 13 -4.44 -10.40 1.36
C PHE A 13 -4.07 -10.85 -0.05
N PHE A 14 -3.09 -10.22 -0.70
CA PHE A 14 -2.72 -10.54 -2.08
C PHE A 14 -1.92 -11.84 -2.24
N LEU A 15 -1.30 -12.36 -1.18
CA LEU A 15 -0.78 -13.74 -1.16
C LEU A 15 -1.92 -14.76 -1.18
N SER A 16 -3.03 -14.48 -0.49
CA SER A 16 -4.19 -15.37 -0.45
C SER A 16 -5.09 -15.26 -1.68
N MET A 17 -5.25 -14.04 -2.22
CA MET A 17 -6.14 -13.72 -3.34
C MET A 17 -5.46 -12.71 -4.29
N PRO A 18 -4.57 -13.18 -5.19
CA PRO A 18 -3.78 -12.31 -6.05
C PRO A 18 -4.58 -11.46 -7.04
N ASP A 19 -5.81 -11.85 -7.36
CA ASP A 19 -6.76 -11.19 -8.27
C ASP A 19 -7.86 -10.42 -7.52
N GLY A 20 -7.80 -10.39 -6.18
CA GLY A 20 -8.76 -9.71 -5.34
C GLY A 20 -8.64 -8.18 -5.41
N VAL A 21 -9.67 -7.51 -4.91
CA VAL A 21 -9.67 -6.05 -4.71
C VAL A 21 -9.68 -5.77 -3.22
N TYR A 22 -8.59 -5.21 -2.70
CA TYR A 22 -8.49 -4.77 -1.32
C TYR A 22 -9.14 -3.39 -1.18
N VAL A 23 -10.14 -3.25 -0.33
CA VAL A 23 -10.89 -2.01 -0.15
C VAL A 23 -10.79 -1.53 1.29
N GLN A 24 -10.45 -0.26 1.48
CA GLN A 24 -10.45 0.37 2.80
C GLN A 24 -11.16 1.71 2.81
N HIS A 25 -11.91 1.96 3.90
CA HIS A 25 -12.60 3.23 4.13
C HIS A 25 -11.80 4.07 5.13
N LEU A 26 -10.90 4.89 4.60
CA LEU A 26 -10.02 5.74 5.41
C LEU A 26 -10.49 7.19 5.36
N GLU A 27 -10.90 7.73 6.50
CA GLU A 27 -11.32 9.13 6.63
C GLU A 27 -10.12 10.09 6.65
N CYS A 28 -9.00 9.63 7.25
CA CYS A 28 -7.78 10.42 7.36
C CYS A 28 -7.01 10.48 6.03
N GLY A 29 -6.65 11.70 5.60
CA GLY A 29 -5.84 11.90 4.39
C GLY A 29 -4.42 11.34 4.48
N MET A 30 -3.83 11.37 5.68
CA MET A 30 -2.49 10.80 5.91
C MET A 30 -2.51 9.27 5.78
N GLU A 31 -3.49 8.60 6.36
CA GLU A 31 -3.64 7.15 6.24
C GLU A 31 -3.87 6.72 4.79
N ARG A 32 -4.68 7.46 4.03
CA ARG A 32 -4.84 7.21 2.59
C ARG A 32 -3.52 7.34 1.84
N LEU A 33 -2.73 8.37 2.15
CA LEU A 33 -1.43 8.57 1.52
C LEU A 33 -0.47 7.42 1.86
N ILE A 34 -0.45 6.96 3.10
CA ILE A 34 0.36 5.80 3.53
C ILE A 34 -0.08 4.56 2.75
N LEU A 35 -1.39 4.28 2.67
CA LEU A 35 -1.91 3.13 1.93
C LEU A 35 -1.51 3.18 0.44
N HIS A 36 -1.61 4.36 -0.20
CA HIS A 36 -1.14 4.53 -1.58
C HIS A 36 0.38 4.27 -1.72
N GLY A 37 1.19 4.73 -0.76
CA GLY A 37 2.63 4.46 -0.74
C GLY A 37 2.97 2.98 -0.56
N VAL A 38 2.27 2.29 0.35
CA VAL A 38 2.40 0.84 0.53
C VAL A 38 2.00 0.09 -0.73
N ALA A 39 0.85 0.43 -1.33
CA ALA A 39 0.41 -0.17 -2.59
C ALA A 39 1.47 -0.03 -3.68
N GLN A 40 2.02 1.17 -3.84
CA GLN A 40 3.07 1.43 -4.83
C GLN A 40 4.33 0.58 -4.56
N TYR A 41 4.76 0.48 -3.31
CA TYR A 41 5.91 -0.34 -2.92
C TYR A 41 5.69 -1.83 -3.24
N LEU A 42 4.49 -2.34 -2.98
CA LEU A 42 4.08 -3.71 -3.29
C LEU A 42 3.77 -3.94 -4.79
N SER A 43 4.03 -2.96 -5.66
CA SER A 43 3.69 -3.01 -7.09
C SER A 43 2.21 -3.21 -7.41
N LEU A 44 1.33 -2.66 -6.58
CA LEU A 44 -0.13 -2.69 -6.72
C LEU A 44 -0.65 -1.34 -7.24
N ASP A 45 -1.77 -1.35 -7.96
CA ASP A 45 -2.46 -0.14 -8.38
C ASP A 45 -3.45 0.27 -7.30
N SER A 46 -3.51 1.56 -6.97
CA SER A 46 -4.41 2.06 -5.94
C SER A 46 -5.17 3.30 -6.39
N LYS A 47 -6.46 3.33 -6.09
CA LYS A 47 -7.38 4.41 -6.48
C LYS A 47 -8.30 4.77 -5.33
N SER A 48 -8.28 6.04 -4.94
CA SER A 48 -9.28 6.61 -4.04
C SER A 48 -10.52 7.02 -4.83
N VAL A 49 -11.70 6.60 -4.39
CA VAL A 49 -13.01 6.98 -4.92
C VAL A 49 -13.79 7.69 -3.83
N THR A 50 -14.42 8.82 -4.17
CA THR A 50 -15.31 9.54 -3.26
C THR A 50 -16.75 9.19 -3.59
N GLY A 51 -17.45 8.63 -2.62
CA GLY A 51 -18.86 8.27 -2.73
C GLY A 51 -19.79 9.48 -2.60
N PRO A 52 -21.09 9.30 -2.89
CA PRO A 52 -22.10 10.37 -2.78
C PRO A 52 -22.27 10.95 -1.37
N ASP A 53 -21.93 10.18 -0.35
CA ASP A 53 -21.94 10.57 1.07
C ASP A 53 -20.65 11.27 1.52
N ALA A 54 -19.82 11.71 0.56
CA ALA A 54 -18.49 12.26 0.76
C ALA A 54 -17.49 11.31 1.47
N LYS A 55 -17.86 10.04 1.71
CA LYS A 55 -16.92 9.05 2.23
C LYS A 55 -15.97 8.61 1.13
N ARG A 56 -14.73 8.35 1.53
CA ARG A 56 -13.66 7.94 0.61
C ARG A 56 -13.36 6.47 0.83
N ALA A 57 -13.39 5.71 -0.25
CA ALA A 57 -12.91 4.33 -0.30
C ALA A 57 -11.63 4.30 -1.11
N THR A 58 -10.60 3.61 -0.63
CA THR A 58 -9.39 3.34 -1.40
C THR A 58 -9.42 1.89 -1.83
N HIS A 59 -9.41 1.68 -3.14
CA HIS A 59 -9.35 0.38 -3.79
C HIS A 59 -7.91 0.11 -4.17
N VAL A 60 -7.44 -1.10 -3.91
CA VAL A 60 -6.13 -1.57 -4.34
C VAL A 60 -6.32 -2.87 -5.11
N GLU A 61 -5.66 -2.98 -6.24
CA GLU A 61 -5.73 -4.14 -7.12
C GLU A 61 -4.34 -4.51 -7.62
N ASN A 62 -4.13 -5.81 -7.84
CA ASN A 62 -2.95 -6.30 -8.52
C ASN A 62 -3.25 -6.45 -10.01
N ARG A 63 -2.57 -5.67 -10.86
CA ARG A 63 -2.72 -5.77 -12.33
C ARG A 63 -1.79 -6.81 -12.96
N LYS A 64 -0.94 -7.48 -12.16
CA LYS A 64 -0.02 -8.50 -12.63
C LYS A 64 -0.64 -9.90 -12.49
N PRO A 65 -0.24 -10.88 -13.33
CA PRO A 65 -0.75 -12.25 -13.23
C PRO A 65 -0.49 -12.94 -11.89
N PHE A 66 0.54 -12.50 -11.16
CA PHE A 66 0.94 -13.04 -9.87
C PHE A 66 1.31 -11.89 -8.93
N PHE A 67 1.04 -12.08 -7.64
CA PHE A 67 1.55 -11.20 -6.59
C PHE A 67 2.90 -11.73 -6.09
N ILE A 68 3.91 -10.86 -6.08
CA ILE A 68 5.24 -11.18 -5.57
C ILE A 68 5.64 -10.03 -4.63
N PRO A 69 5.65 -10.26 -3.30
CA PRO A 69 6.01 -9.21 -2.36
C PRO A 69 7.53 -8.90 -2.43
N PRO A 70 7.94 -7.65 -2.13
CA PRO A 70 9.34 -7.30 -1.94
C PRO A 70 10.02 -8.13 -0.84
N ARG A 71 11.34 -8.32 -0.94
CA ARG A 71 12.11 -9.12 0.04
C ARG A 71 12.33 -8.42 1.37
N GLN A 72 12.37 -7.09 1.36
CA GLN A 72 12.54 -6.24 2.54
C GLN A 72 11.25 -5.48 2.83
N THR A 73 11.07 -5.02 4.06
CA THR A 73 9.92 -4.19 4.41
C THR A 73 10.05 -2.79 3.82
N LEU A 74 8.93 -2.08 3.68
CA LEU A 74 8.94 -0.68 3.26
C LEU A 74 9.72 0.18 4.25
N VAL A 75 9.66 -0.12 5.55
CA VAL A 75 10.44 0.60 6.57
C VAL A 75 11.94 0.45 6.30
N ASP A 76 12.41 -0.77 6.08
CA ASP A 76 13.83 -1.04 5.82
C ASP A 76 14.29 -0.33 4.54
N TYR A 77 13.50 -0.43 3.47
CA TYR A 77 13.74 0.29 2.22
C TYR A 77 13.86 1.81 2.43
N LEU A 78 12.95 2.42 3.18
CA LEU A 78 12.99 3.85 3.43
C LEU A 78 14.21 4.28 4.25
N MET A 79 14.65 3.45 5.20
CA MET A 79 15.85 3.71 6.01
C MET A 79 17.12 3.65 5.17
N GLU A 80 17.23 2.64 4.29
CA GLU A 80 18.33 2.51 3.33
C GLU A 80 18.40 3.73 2.39
N ARG A 81 17.27 4.11 1.78
CA ARG A 81 17.15 5.29 0.90
C ARG A 81 17.39 6.62 1.61
N ARG A 82 17.26 6.67 2.93
CA ARG A 82 17.63 7.86 3.72
C ARG A 82 19.14 7.94 3.90
N GLY A 83 19.79 6.82 4.25
CA GLY A 83 21.25 6.75 4.37
C GLY A 83 22.01 7.06 3.07
N GLU A 84 21.41 6.76 1.91
CA GLU A 84 21.97 7.15 0.60
C GLU A 84 21.93 8.67 0.34
N ARG A 85 20.89 9.36 0.83
CA ARG A 85 20.70 10.80 0.65
C ARG A 85 21.60 11.64 1.55
N ASP A 86 21.99 11.10 2.70
CA ASP A 86 22.88 11.78 3.65
C ASP A 86 24.38 11.65 3.25
N GLN A 87 24.68 10.89 2.18
CA GLN A 87 26.04 10.69 1.65
C GLN A 87 26.35 11.52 0.38
N HIS A 88 25.40 12.32 -0.10
CA HIS A 88 25.55 13.23 -1.25
C HIS A 88 25.25 14.67 -0.83
#